data_AF-A0A2V8NSU3-F1
#
_entry.id   AF-A0A2V8NSU3-F1
#
_cell.length_a   1.000
_cell.length_b   1.000
_cell.length_c   1.000
_cell.angle_alpha   90.00
_cell.angle_beta   90.00
_cell.angle_gamma   90.00
#
_symmetry.space_group_name_H-M   'P 1'
#
loop_
_entity.id
_entity.type
_entity.pdbx_description
1 polymer ?
#
loop_
_entity_poly.entity_id
_entity_poly.type
_entity_poly.pdbx_seq_one_letter_code
_entity_poly.pdbx_strand_id
1 'polypeptide(L)'
;PDLFLVNGHPDDFIEMRTTRVKYKEPLLMFENTGRAFKNVSAQSGAVFSKEFSGRGMATGDFDNDGDLDVLISNNGEAPLLLRNEGGNKNNWIGLQLVATKSNPAAVGTVITWQAGGVKRSRLKTAGGSYLSSHDPREIL
;
A
#
# COMPACT_ATOMS: atom_id res chain seq x y z
N PRO A 1 5.33 -6.69 -8.43
CA PRO A 1 5.15 -5.71 -7.34
C PRO A 1 5.63 -6.30 -6.01
N ASP A 2 6.16 -5.44 -5.15
CA ASP A 2 6.54 -5.78 -3.78
C ASP A 2 5.29 -5.98 -2.89
N LEU A 3 5.50 -6.48 -1.67
CA LEU A 3 4.45 -6.72 -0.70
C LEU A 3 4.71 -5.92 0.58
N PHE A 4 3.81 -4.99 0.87
CA PHE A 4 3.73 -4.28 2.14
C PHE A 4 2.59 -4.86 2.98
N LEU A 5 2.82 -5.10 4.26
CA LEU A 5 1.90 -5.80 5.14
C LEU A 5 1.74 -5.04 6.47
N VAL A 6 0.47 -4.74 6.79
CA VAL A 6 0.03 -4.04 7.99
C VAL A 6 -0.69 -5.03 8.89
N ASN A 7 -0.21 -5.17 10.12
CA ASN A 7 -0.66 -6.21 11.04
C ASN A 7 -1.02 -5.66 12.41
N GLY A 8 -1.74 -6.48 13.15
CA GLY A 8 -2.14 -6.28 14.54
C GLY A 8 -3.04 -7.45 14.95
N HIS A 9 -2.78 -8.03 16.11
CA HIS A 9 -3.57 -9.15 16.59
C HIS A 9 -5.01 -8.68 16.92
N PRO A 10 -6.06 -9.46 16.61
CA PRO A 10 -7.44 -9.02 16.83
C PRO A 10 -7.86 -8.96 18.31
N ASP A 11 -7.20 -9.76 19.16
CA ASP A 11 -7.42 -9.82 20.62
C ASP A 11 -6.40 -8.93 21.34
N ASP A 12 -6.88 -7.91 22.05
CA ASP A 12 -6.10 -6.95 22.84
C ASP A 12 -5.63 -7.49 24.20
N PHE A 13 -6.12 -8.67 24.60
CA PHE A 13 -5.66 -9.40 25.79
C PHE A 13 -4.73 -10.58 25.45
N ILE A 14 -4.28 -10.72 24.20
CA ILE A 14 -3.54 -11.90 23.74
C ILE A 14 -2.28 -12.19 24.58
N GLU A 15 -1.61 -11.15 25.06
CA GLU A 15 -0.40 -11.25 25.87
C GLU A 15 -0.66 -11.86 27.26
N MET A 16 -1.90 -11.86 27.75
CA MET A 16 -2.29 -12.58 28.97
C MET A 16 -2.42 -14.09 28.75
N ARG A 17 -2.51 -14.53 27.48
CA ARG A 17 -2.75 -15.95 27.12
C ARG A 17 -1.52 -16.62 26.55
N THR A 18 -0.60 -15.88 25.94
CA THR A 18 0.62 -16.41 25.32
C THR A 18 1.70 -15.35 25.19
N THR A 19 2.96 -15.77 25.17
CA THR A 19 4.12 -14.89 24.93
C THR A 19 4.64 -14.95 23.49
N ARG A 20 4.00 -15.74 22.62
CA ARG A 20 4.48 -15.98 21.23
C ARG A 20 4.06 -14.91 20.23
N VAL A 21 2.99 -14.19 20.52
CA VAL A 21 2.42 -13.14 19.68
C VAL A 21 2.04 -11.95 20.56
N LYS A 22 1.91 -10.77 19.97
CA LYS A 22 1.59 -9.53 20.68
C LYS A 22 0.36 -8.88 20.06
N TYR A 23 -0.31 -8.01 20.83
CA TYR A 23 -1.40 -7.21 20.28
C TYR A 23 -0.93 -6.30 19.14
N LYS A 24 0.17 -5.58 19.38
CA LYS A 24 0.83 -4.75 18.38
C LYS A 24 1.91 -5.56 17.67
N GLU A 25 1.92 -5.48 16.35
CA GLU A 25 2.86 -6.22 15.49
C GLU A 25 3.62 -5.25 14.58
N PRO A 26 4.84 -5.60 14.14
CA PRO A 26 5.58 -4.75 13.23
C PRO A 26 4.95 -4.74 11.83
N LEU A 27 5.17 -3.64 11.11
CA LEU A 27 4.94 -3.58 9.67
C LEU A 27 5.96 -4.50 8.98
N LEU A 28 5.58 -5.12 7.86
CA LEU A 28 6.50 -5.94 7.07
C LEU A 28 6.59 -5.45 5.62
N MET A 29 7.81 -5.42 5.08
CA MET A 29 8.09 -5.14 3.69
C MET A 29 8.82 -6.33 3.07
N PHE A 30 8.32 -6.77 1.92
CA PHE A 30 8.95 -7.82 1.15
C PHE A 30 9.19 -7.38 -0.29
N GLU A 31 10.46 -7.42 -0.69
CA GLU A 31 10.89 -7.19 -2.07
C GLU A 31 10.57 -8.42 -2.92
N ASN A 32 9.91 -8.20 -4.06
CA ASN A 32 9.63 -9.24 -5.02
C ASN A 32 10.84 -9.44 -5.95
N THR A 33 11.52 -10.58 -5.78
CA THR A 33 12.71 -10.95 -6.57
C THR A 33 12.37 -11.60 -7.92
N GLY A 34 11.10 -11.59 -8.33
CA GLY A 34 10.57 -12.27 -9.52
C GLY A 34 10.26 -13.75 -9.33
N ARG A 35 10.87 -14.40 -8.33
CA ARG A 35 10.64 -15.82 -7.98
C ARG A 35 10.21 -16.06 -6.54
N ALA A 36 10.47 -15.09 -5.65
CA ALA A 36 10.22 -15.17 -4.23
C ALA A 36 10.11 -13.76 -3.63
N PHE A 37 9.60 -13.70 -2.42
CA PHE A 37 9.55 -12.49 -1.60
C PHE A 37 10.66 -12.52 -0.55
N LYS A 38 11.52 -11.52 -0.56
CA LYS A 38 12.60 -11.35 0.42
C LYS A 38 12.14 -10.35 1.48
N ASN A 39 12.15 -10.75 2.75
CA ASN A 39 11.87 -9.81 3.84
C ASN A 39 12.97 -8.75 3.88
N VAL A 40 12.59 -7.50 3.67
CA VAL A 40 13.46 -6.32 3.69
C VAL A 40 13.03 -5.30 4.74
N SER A 41 12.17 -5.68 5.70
CA SER A 41 11.64 -4.79 6.74
C SER A 41 12.75 -4.07 7.49
N ALA A 42 13.83 -4.78 7.84
CA ALA A 42 14.96 -4.20 8.57
C ALA A 42 15.72 -3.12 7.79
N GLN A 43 15.60 -3.08 6.46
CA GLN A 43 16.21 -2.08 5.59
C GLN A 43 15.23 -0.99 5.14
N SER A 44 13.94 -1.12 5.47
CA SER A 44 12.86 -0.26 4.96
C SER A 44 12.60 0.98 5.82
N GLY A 45 13.51 1.28 6.76
CA GLY A 45 13.46 2.45 7.63
C GLY A 45 13.02 2.15 9.06
N ALA A 46 13.25 3.10 9.97
CA ALA A 46 13.09 2.91 11.41
C ALA A 46 11.65 2.59 11.85
N VAL A 47 10.65 2.94 11.03
CA VAL A 47 9.24 2.64 11.34
C VAL A 47 8.94 1.14 11.37
N PHE A 48 9.68 0.33 10.60
CA PHE A 48 9.51 -1.13 10.55
C PHE A 48 10.05 -1.84 11.80
N SER A 49 10.76 -1.12 12.69
CA SER A 49 11.15 -1.63 14.01
C SER A 49 10.15 -1.26 15.11
N LYS A 50 9.06 -0.55 14.78
CA LYS A 50 7.98 -0.22 15.72
C LYS A 50 6.83 -1.20 15.56
N GLU A 51 6.05 -1.36 16.63
CA GLU A 51 4.89 -2.24 16.68
C GLU A 51 3.61 -1.40 16.67
N PHE A 52 2.61 -1.81 15.89
CA PHE A 52 1.33 -1.11 15.72
C PHE A 52 0.17 -2.09 15.87
N SER A 53 -0.98 -1.60 16.32
CA SER A 53 -2.24 -2.32 16.13
C SER A 53 -2.86 -1.90 14.79
N GLY A 54 -2.15 -2.21 13.69
CA GLY A 54 -2.60 -1.86 12.34
C GLY A 54 -3.88 -2.59 11.96
N ARG A 55 -4.81 -1.89 11.31
CA ARG A 55 -6.11 -2.45 10.89
C ARG A 55 -6.42 -2.21 9.43
N GLY A 56 -6.20 -1.00 8.93
CA GLY A 56 -6.42 -0.64 7.54
C GLY A 56 -5.17 -0.09 6.88
N MET A 57 -5.11 -0.20 5.56
CA MET A 57 -4.03 0.33 4.74
C MET A 57 -4.59 0.84 3.41
N ALA A 58 -4.31 2.10 3.10
CA ALA A 58 -4.54 2.68 1.79
C ALA A 58 -3.21 3.09 1.18
N THR A 59 -3.10 2.98 -0.14
CA THR A 59 -1.96 3.49 -0.89
C THR A 59 -2.45 4.57 -1.86
N GLY A 60 -1.61 5.55 -2.14
CA GLY A 60 -1.92 6.66 -3.03
C GLY A 60 -0.73 7.59 -3.19
N ASP A 61 -0.80 8.49 -4.16
CA ASP A 61 0.19 9.56 -4.35
C ASP A 61 -0.31 10.79 -3.59
N PHE A 62 0.00 10.84 -2.29
CA PHE A 62 -0.64 11.73 -1.33
C PHE A 62 -0.26 13.19 -1.57
N ASP A 63 1.00 13.44 -1.94
CA ASP A 63 1.54 14.77 -2.19
C ASP A 63 1.68 15.13 -3.68
N ASN A 64 1.34 14.21 -4.59
CA ASN A 64 1.37 14.40 -6.04
C ASN A 64 2.79 14.55 -6.57
N ASP A 65 3.69 13.69 -6.14
CA ASP A 65 5.07 13.63 -6.61
C ASP A 65 5.35 12.42 -7.52
N GLY A 66 4.37 11.52 -7.68
CA GLY A 66 4.45 10.34 -8.53
C GLY A 66 4.90 9.07 -7.83
N ASP A 67 5.11 9.14 -6.51
CA ASP A 67 5.46 8.01 -5.67
C ASP A 67 4.24 7.46 -4.96
N LEU A 68 4.29 6.15 -4.65
CA LEU A 68 3.22 5.50 -3.91
C LEU A 68 3.50 5.64 -2.41
N ASP A 69 2.66 6.41 -1.73
CA ASP A 69 2.62 6.53 -0.28
C ASP A 69 1.68 5.52 0.35
N VAL A 70 1.83 5.34 1.67
CA VAL A 70 1.00 4.41 2.45
C VAL A 70 0.39 5.13 3.66
N LEU A 71 -0.94 5.10 3.77
CA LEU A 71 -1.66 5.52 4.96
C LEU A 71 -2.18 4.30 5.72
N ILE A 72 -1.88 4.24 7.01
CA ILE A 72 -2.22 3.14 7.90
C ILE A 72 -3.18 3.65 8.97
N SER A 73 -4.29 2.93 9.17
CA SER A 73 -5.16 3.14 10.32
C SER A 73 -4.82 2.15 11.44
N ASN A 74 -4.67 2.69 12.65
CA ASN A 74 -4.32 1.93 13.85
C ASN A 74 -5.50 1.95 14.83
N ASN A 75 -5.77 0.84 15.52
CA ASN A 75 -6.79 0.87 16.58
C ASN A 75 -6.29 1.69 17.77
N GLY A 76 -7.10 2.65 18.22
CA GLY A 76 -6.83 3.42 19.43
C GLY A 76 -5.62 4.37 19.35
N GLU A 77 -5.03 4.56 18.16
CA GLU A 77 -3.89 5.43 17.92
C GLU A 77 -4.11 6.31 16.69
N ALA A 78 -3.29 7.35 16.55
CA ALA A 78 -3.31 8.19 15.37
C ALA A 78 -2.97 7.38 14.10
N PRO A 79 -3.53 7.78 12.93
CA PRO A 79 -3.11 7.18 11.66
C PRO A 79 -1.63 7.47 11.40
N LEU A 80 -0.98 6.54 10.70
CA LEU A 80 0.42 6.63 10.31
C LEU A 80 0.52 6.81 8.80
N LEU A 81 1.05 7.96 8.37
CA LEU A 81 1.38 8.21 6.97
C LEU A 81 2.87 7.90 6.75
N LEU A 82 3.15 7.05 5.77
CA LEU A 82 4.49 6.77 5.26
C LEU A 82 4.60 7.41 3.89
N ARG A 83 5.34 8.52 3.81
CA ARG A 83 5.65 9.18 2.55
C ARG A 83 6.88 8.54 1.92
N ASN A 84 6.78 8.17 0.64
CA ASN A 84 7.85 7.55 -0.10
C ASN A 84 8.68 8.61 -0.83
N GLU A 85 9.74 9.10 -0.20
CA GLU A 85 10.60 10.16 -0.74
C GLU A 85 11.72 9.64 -1.68
N GLY A 86 11.71 8.34 -2.01
CA GLY A 86 12.82 7.67 -2.68
C GLY A 86 12.42 6.82 -3.87
N GLY A 87 11.15 6.84 -4.28
CA GLY A 87 10.59 5.97 -5.28
C GLY A 87 10.97 6.37 -6.71
N ASN A 88 10.03 6.94 -7.43
CA ASN A 88 10.06 7.28 -8.84
C ASN A 88 10.82 8.58 -9.10
N LYS A 89 12.06 8.42 -9.56
CA LYS A 89 12.88 9.54 -10.06
C LYS A 89 12.65 9.84 -11.55
N ASN A 90 11.67 9.21 -12.18
CA ASN A 90 11.33 9.41 -13.59
C ASN A 90 10.10 10.30 -13.74
N ASN A 91 9.80 10.68 -14.98
CA ASN A 91 8.52 11.31 -15.30
C ASN A 91 7.37 10.31 -15.06
N TRP A 92 6.24 10.82 -14.59
CA TRP A 92 5.05 10.03 -14.29
C TRP A 92 3.79 10.74 -14.81
N ILE A 93 2.71 9.98 -14.90
CA ILE A 93 1.39 10.51 -15.23
C ILE A 93 0.37 9.96 -14.24
N GLY A 94 -0.38 10.86 -13.58
CA GLY A 94 -1.55 10.51 -12.81
C GLY A 94 -2.82 10.55 -13.66
N LEU A 95 -3.57 9.46 -13.70
CA LEU A 95 -4.83 9.37 -14.42
C LEU A 95 -6.02 9.27 -13.46
N GLN A 96 -6.92 10.26 -13.52
CA GLN A 96 -8.26 10.13 -12.95
C GLN A 96 -9.22 9.68 -14.05
N LEU A 97 -9.70 8.44 -13.96
CA LEU A 97 -10.71 7.96 -14.89
C LEU A 97 -12.10 8.40 -14.43
N VAL A 98 -12.91 8.90 -15.36
CA VAL A 98 -14.30 9.29 -15.13
C VAL A 98 -15.16 8.63 -16.19
N ALA A 99 -16.05 7.74 -15.76
CA ALA A 99 -16.95 7.06 -16.69
C ALA A 99 -18.10 7.98 -17.12
N THR A 100 -18.51 7.87 -18.38
CA THR A 100 -19.69 8.58 -18.91
C THR A 100 -20.94 7.70 -19.03
N LYS A 101 -20.78 6.36 -19.04
CA LYS A 101 -21.89 5.39 -19.19
C LYS A 101 -21.83 4.19 -18.24
N SER A 102 -20.69 3.94 -17.60
CA SER A 102 -20.47 2.80 -16.69
C SER A 102 -20.40 3.26 -15.23
N ASN A 103 -19.92 2.40 -14.31
CA ASN A 103 -19.76 2.79 -12.91
C ASN A 103 -18.91 4.08 -12.80
N PRO A 104 -19.27 5.07 -11.96
CA PRO A 104 -18.64 6.40 -11.99
C PRO A 104 -17.12 6.39 -11.80
N ALA A 105 -16.61 5.41 -11.05
CA ALA A 105 -15.19 5.22 -10.78
C ALA A 105 -14.44 4.50 -11.92
N ALA A 106 -15.11 4.13 -13.02
CA ALA A 106 -14.55 3.42 -14.18
C ALA A 106 -13.81 2.11 -13.82
N VAL A 107 -14.22 1.45 -12.74
CA VAL A 107 -13.67 0.16 -12.28
C VAL A 107 -13.85 -0.89 -13.38
N GLY A 108 -12.81 -1.69 -13.61
CA GLY A 108 -12.76 -2.68 -14.68
C GLY A 108 -12.10 -2.18 -15.97
N THR A 109 -11.72 -0.90 -16.05
CA THR A 109 -10.99 -0.36 -17.22
C THR A 109 -9.57 -0.93 -17.29
N VAL A 110 -9.14 -1.38 -18.46
CA VAL A 110 -7.73 -1.73 -18.71
C VAL A 110 -7.02 -0.53 -19.32
N ILE A 111 -6.07 0.03 -18.59
CA ILE A 111 -5.18 1.08 -19.06
C ILE A 111 -3.98 0.40 -19.72
N THR A 112 -3.62 0.81 -20.93
CA THR A 112 -2.45 0.31 -21.67
C THR A 112 -1.61 1.48 -22.13
N TRP A 113 -0.29 1.42 -21.91
CA TRP A 113 0.64 2.48 -22.30
C TRP A 113 1.97 1.90 -22.76
N GLN A 114 2.78 2.70 -23.45
CA GLN A 114 4.11 2.33 -23.89
C GLN A 114 5.08 3.48 -23.64
N ALA A 115 6.22 3.19 -23.02
CA ALA A 115 7.31 4.13 -22.80
C ALA A 115 8.65 3.39 -22.92
N GLY A 116 9.66 4.01 -23.53
CA GLY A 116 10.97 3.38 -23.74
C GLY A 116 10.91 2.05 -24.48
N GLY A 117 9.95 1.89 -25.41
CA GLY A 117 9.73 0.63 -26.15
C GLY A 117 8.98 -0.45 -25.37
N VAL A 118 8.76 -0.31 -24.06
CA VAL A 118 8.08 -1.30 -23.22
C VAL A 118 6.59 -1.00 -23.13
N LYS A 119 5.76 -1.94 -23.56
CA LYS A 119 4.30 -1.87 -23.40
C LYS A 119 3.89 -2.44 -22.04
N ARG A 120 3.03 -1.73 -21.32
CA ARG A 120 2.50 -2.10 -20.00
C ARG A 120 0.98 -2.02 -20.02
N SER A 121 0.34 -2.74 -19.11
CA SER A 121 -1.09 -2.63 -18.87
C SER A 121 -1.41 -2.78 -17.38
N ARG A 122 -2.52 -2.16 -16.96
CA ARG A 122 -3.05 -2.26 -15.60
C ARG A 122 -4.57 -2.27 -15.65
N LEU A 123 -5.19 -3.15 -14.87
CA LEU A 123 -6.62 -3.14 -14.62
C LEU A 123 -6.91 -2.16 -13.48
N LYS A 124 -7.82 -1.21 -13.72
CA LYS A 124 -8.35 -0.35 -12.68
C LYS A 124 -9.26 -1.16 -11.75
N THR A 125 -8.88 -1.27 -10.49
CA THR A 125 -9.68 -1.90 -9.43
C THR A 125 -10.36 -0.85 -8.55
N ALA A 126 -11.29 -1.31 -7.70
CA ALA A 126 -11.82 -0.53 -6.59
C ALA A 126 -11.55 -1.26 -5.27
N GLY A 127 -11.57 -0.50 -4.19
CA GLY A 127 -11.20 -0.98 -2.87
C GLY A 127 -9.69 -1.19 -2.74
N GLY A 128 -9.28 -1.63 -1.55
CA GLY A 128 -7.88 -1.91 -1.25
C GLY A 128 -7.74 -2.35 0.19
N SER A 129 -6.83 -3.27 0.47
CA SER A 129 -6.58 -3.81 1.82
C SER A 129 -7.85 -4.14 2.64
N TYR A 130 -7.72 -4.30 3.96
CA TYR A 130 -8.83 -4.51 4.87
C TYR A 130 -9.49 -3.18 5.25
N LEU A 131 -10.83 -3.10 5.11
CA LEU A 131 -11.66 -1.92 5.45
C LEU A 131 -11.10 -0.59 4.93
N SER A 132 -10.48 -0.60 3.76
CA SER A 132 -9.79 0.56 3.18
C SER A 132 -10.12 0.69 1.70
N SER A 133 -9.75 1.83 1.12
CA SER A 133 -9.74 2.03 -0.33
C SER A 133 -8.48 2.80 -0.69
N HIS A 134 -7.81 2.36 -1.75
CA HIS A 134 -6.67 3.09 -2.32
C HIS A 134 -7.15 4.36 -3.03
N ASP A 135 -6.21 5.25 -3.32
CA ASP A 135 -6.43 6.40 -4.18
C ASP A 135 -7.06 5.94 -5.52
N PRO A 136 -8.18 6.54 -5.96
CA PRO A 136 -8.83 6.17 -7.22
C PRO A 136 -8.03 6.59 -8.45
N ARG A 137 -6.94 7.36 -8.33
CA ARG A 137 -6.07 7.73 -9.45
C ARG A 137 -5.08 6.62 -9.75
N GLU A 138 -4.73 6.48 -11.03
CA GLU A 138 -3.75 5.51 -11.49
C GLU A 138 -2.45 6.22 -11.84
N ILE A 139 -1.38 5.91 -11.10
CA ILE A 139 -0.03 6.43 -11.35
C ILE A 139 0.71 5.48 -12.31
N LEU A 140 1.21 6.04 -13.42
CA LEU A 140 1.87 5.32 -14.53
C LEU A 140 3.34 5.69 -14.73
#